data_AF-A0A5C3QU37-F1
#
_entry.id   AF-A0A5C3QU37-F1
#
_cell.length_a   1.000
_cell.length_b   1.000
_cell.length_c   1.000
_cell.angle_alpha   90.00
_cell.angle_beta   90.00
_cell.angle_gamma   90.00
#
_symmetry.space_group_name_H-M   'P 1'
#
loop_
_entity.id
_entity.type
_entity.pdbx_description
1 polymer ?
#
loop_
_entity_poly.entity_id
_entity_poly.type
_entity_poly.pdbx_seq_one_letter_code
_entity_poly.pdbx_strand_id
1 'polypeptide(L)'
;AAELKSEGESLFLQKDYKNAAARYAEAIEHLPSSESTDTDLAVLHANRAACYLNLRQYMDAFADSETAAILDPNYSKAWARRATAEVALGRHDAAAIHWGKALACLPKQNLTPAEQLQRDQFTAGLRAAKDK
;
A
#
# COMPACT_ATOMS: atom_id res chain seq x y z
N ALA A 1 -14.97 -10.65 -7.23
CA ALA A 1 -13.93 -9.83 -6.57
C ALA A 1 -13.18 -10.54 -5.42
N ALA A 2 -13.86 -11.12 -4.42
CA ALA A 2 -13.18 -11.71 -3.24
C ALA A 2 -12.22 -12.88 -3.57
N GLU A 3 -12.62 -13.78 -4.48
CA GLU A 3 -11.77 -14.88 -4.95
C GLU A 3 -10.53 -14.37 -5.67
N LEU A 4 -10.70 -13.44 -6.62
CA LEU A 4 -9.59 -12.78 -7.34
C LEU A 4 -8.62 -12.07 -6.37
N LYS A 5 -9.12 -11.43 -5.32
CA LYS A 5 -8.28 -10.85 -4.26
C LYS A 5 -7.43 -11.92 -3.57
N SER A 6 -8.05 -13.03 -3.17
CA SER A 6 -7.38 -14.16 -2.51
C SER A 6 -6.33 -14.81 -3.42
N GLU A 7 -6.64 -14.99 -4.70
CA GLU A 7 -5.66 -15.45 -5.70
C GLU A 7 -4.48 -14.49 -5.84
N GLY A 8 -4.76 -13.18 -5.90
CA GLY A 8 -3.72 -12.15 -5.90
C GLY A 8 -2.82 -12.23 -4.67
N GLU A 9 -3.39 -12.47 -3.48
CA GLU A 9 -2.62 -12.64 -2.24
C GLU A 9 -1.75 -13.90 -2.27
N SER A 10 -2.27 -15.02 -2.79
CA SER A 10 -1.51 -16.26 -2.96
C SER A 10 -0.34 -16.08 -3.93
N LEU A 11 -0.58 -15.46 -5.09
CA LEU A 11 0.47 -15.17 -6.08
C LEU A 11 1.51 -14.20 -5.53
N PHE A 12 1.10 -13.20 -4.73
CA PHE A 12 2.01 -12.29 -4.06
C PHE A 12 2.97 -13.03 -3.11
N LEU A 13 2.47 -14.00 -2.33
CA LEU A 13 3.29 -14.83 -1.46
C LEU A 13 4.26 -15.72 -2.25
N GLN A 14 3.88 -16.16 -3.44
CA GLN A 14 4.74 -16.88 -4.38
C GLN A 14 5.76 -15.98 -5.10
N LYS A 15 5.74 -14.67 -4.82
CA LYS A 15 6.54 -13.62 -5.48
C LYS A 15 6.23 -13.46 -6.97
N ASP A 16 5.10 -13.99 -7.44
CA ASP A 16 4.59 -13.76 -8.78
C ASP A 16 3.80 -12.45 -8.81
N TYR A 17 4.53 -11.34 -8.67
CA TYR A 17 3.95 -10.01 -8.54
C TYR A 17 3.22 -9.57 -9.81
N LYS A 18 3.62 -10.08 -10.98
CA LYS A 18 2.98 -9.74 -12.25
C LYS A 18 1.57 -10.32 -12.30
N ASN A 19 1.42 -11.62 -12.00
CA ASN A 19 0.11 -12.25 -12.01
C ASN A 19 -0.74 -11.80 -10.81
N ALA A 20 -0.13 -11.53 -9.65
CA ALA A 20 -0.82 -10.93 -8.52
C ALA A 20 -1.43 -9.56 -8.87
N ALA A 21 -0.67 -8.70 -9.54
CA ALA A 21 -1.17 -7.39 -9.99
C ALA A 21 -2.35 -7.52 -10.96
N ALA A 22 -2.29 -8.50 -11.88
CA ALA A 22 -3.39 -8.80 -12.80
C ALA A 22 -4.66 -9.24 -12.06
N ARG A 23 -4.53 -10.15 -11.10
CA ARG A 23 -5.67 -10.59 -10.26
C ARG A 23 -6.27 -9.46 -9.44
N TYR A 24 -5.47 -8.56 -8.88
CA TYR A 24 -6.00 -7.37 -8.20
C TYR A 24 -6.70 -6.41 -9.17
N ALA A 25 -6.20 -6.26 -10.41
CA ALA A 25 -6.86 -5.45 -11.42
C ALA A 25 -8.24 -6.01 -11.81
N GLU A 26 -8.33 -7.31 -12.05
CA GLU A 26 -9.61 -8.00 -12.30
C GLU A 26 -10.53 -7.92 -11.08
N ALA A 27 -9.98 -8.03 -9.87
CA ALA A 27 -10.76 -7.88 -8.64
C ALA A 27 -11.40 -6.50 -8.55
N ILE A 28 -10.69 -5.42 -8.93
CA ILE A 28 -11.18 -4.05 -8.97
C ILE A 28 -12.27 -3.87 -10.04
N GLU A 29 -12.07 -4.42 -11.23
CA GLU A 29 -13.04 -4.34 -12.34
C GLU A 29 -14.35 -5.06 -12.03
N HIS A 30 -14.26 -6.22 -11.36
CA HIS A 30 -15.41 -7.05 -10.99
C HIS A 30 -15.90 -6.79 -9.56
N LEU A 31 -15.54 -5.66 -8.96
CA LEU A 31 -15.99 -5.27 -7.63
C LEU A 31 -17.35 -4.56 -7.76
N PRO A 32 -18.48 -5.18 -7.35
CA PRO A 32 -19.80 -4.57 -7.52
C PRO A 32 -19.93 -3.33 -6.63
N SER A 33 -20.20 -2.17 -7.26
CA SER A 33 -20.29 -0.88 -6.55
C SER A 33 -21.38 -0.84 -5.47
N SER A 34 -22.41 -1.69 -5.58
CA SER A 34 -23.49 -1.79 -4.60
C SER A 34 -23.12 -2.52 -3.31
N GLU A 35 -22.05 -3.32 -3.32
CA GLU A 35 -21.67 -4.19 -2.19
C GLU A 35 -20.28 -3.89 -1.63
N SER A 36 -19.58 -2.90 -2.19
CA SER A 36 -18.16 -2.68 -1.93
C SER A 36 -17.94 -1.35 -1.23
N THR A 37 -17.07 -1.36 -0.23
CA THR A 37 -16.71 -0.14 0.50
C THR A 37 -15.48 0.52 -0.11
N ASP A 38 -15.31 1.82 0.14
CA ASP A 38 -14.08 2.53 -0.23
C ASP A 38 -12.85 1.85 0.39
N THR A 39 -12.98 1.30 1.60
CA THR A 39 -11.91 0.52 2.25
C THR A 39 -11.57 -0.76 1.47
N ASP A 40 -12.55 -1.49 0.94
CA ASP A 40 -12.28 -2.69 0.13
C ASP A 40 -11.50 -2.34 -1.14
N LEU A 41 -11.91 -1.27 -1.82
CA LEU A 41 -11.25 -0.78 -3.02
C LEU A 41 -9.85 -0.24 -2.69
N ALA A 42 -9.68 0.47 -1.57
CA ALA A 42 -8.40 0.93 -1.08
C ALA A 42 -7.42 -0.22 -0.83
N VAL A 43 -7.90 -1.33 -0.25
CA VAL A 43 -7.09 -2.53 -0.02
C VAL A 43 -6.61 -3.14 -1.34
N LEU A 44 -7.47 -3.24 -2.36
CA LEU A 44 -7.09 -3.77 -3.67
C LEU A 44 -6.05 -2.90 -4.37
N HIS A 45 -6.27 -1.59 -4.46
CA HIS A 45 -5.29 -0.67 -5.04
C HIS A 45 -3.96 -0.72 -4.29
N ALA A 46 -3.99 -0.72 -2.96
CA ALA A 46 -2.74 -0.77 -2.21
C ALA A 46 -2.02 -2.12 -2.39
N ASN A 47 -2.74 -3.25 -2.48
CA ASN A 47 -2.11 -4.54 -2.75
C ASN A 47 -1.50 -4.60 -4.16
N ARG A 48 -2.16 -4.02 -5.16
CA ARG A 48 -1.59 -3.87 -6.51
C ARG A 48 -0.37 -2.94 -6.51
N ALA A 49 -0.40 -1.83 -5.76
CA ALA A 49 0.76 -0.98 -5.54
C ALA A 49 1.96 -1.74 -4.95
N ALA A 50 1.72 -2.67 -4.01
CA ALA A 50 2.79 -3.50 -3.46
C ALA A 50 3.42 -4.42 -4.52
N CYS A 51 2.63 -4.93 -5.45
CA CYS A 51 3.15 -5.70 -6.58
C CYS A 51 4.05 -4.82 -7.45
N TYR A 52 3.59 -3.61 -7.79
CA TYR A 52 4.36 -2.66 -8.59
C TYR A 52 5.65 -2.19 -7.92
N LEU A 53 5.67 -2.01 -6.59
CA LEU A 53 6.90 -1.74 -5.84
C LEU A 53 7.93 -2.86 -6.02
N ASN A 54 7.49 -4.12 -5.92
CA ASN A 54 8.39 -5.27 -6.11
C ASN A 54 8.84 -5.44 -7.56
N LEU A 55 8.03 -5.03 -8.53
CA LEU A 55 8.37 -4.97 -9.95
C LEU A 55 9.20 -3.74 -10.34
N ARG A 56 9.51 -2.85 -9.38
CA ARG A 56 10.20 -1.55 -9.61
C ARG A 56 9.44 -0.60 -10.54
N GLN A 57 8.13 -0.78 -10.65
CA GLN A 57 7.21 0.07 -11.39
C GLN A 57 6.71 1.19 -10.47
N TYR A 58 7.62 2.11 -10.12
CA TYR A 58 7.38 3.06 -9.03
C TYR A 58 6.30 4.11 -9.34
N MET A 59 6.11 4.48 -10.61
CA MET A 59 5.03 5.39 -11.00
C MET A 59 3.65 4.75 -10.85
N ASP A 60 3.50 3.48 -11.25
CA ASP A 60 2.26 2.73 -11.08
C ASP A 60 1.96 2.49 -9.60
N ALA A 61 2.99 2.13 -8.83
CA ALA A 61 2.88 2.02 -7.37
C ALA A 61 2.44 3.33 -6.71
N PHE A 62 3.00 4.47 -7.15
CA PHE A 62 2.62 5.79 -6.67
C PHE A 62 1.14 6.08 -6.96
N ALA A 63 0.68 5.87 -8.19
CA ALA A 63 -0.70 6.15 -8.60
C ALA A 63 -1.73 5.28 -7.84
N ASP A 64 -1.45 3.98 -7.70
CA ASP A 64 -2.35 3.09 -6.96
C ASP A 64 -2.36 3.37 -5.46
N SER A 65 -1.21 3.65 -4.86
CA SER A 65 -1.14 3.97 -3.44
C SER A 65 -1.75 5.34 -3.12
N GLU A 66 -1.70 6.30 -4.04
CA GLU A 66 -2.44 7.55 -3.94
C GLU A 66 -3.95 7.31 -4.00
N THR A 67 -4.43 6.54 -4.98
CA THR A 67 -5.85 6.15 -5.06
C THR A 67 -6.32 5.49 -3.77
N ALA A 68 -5.55 4.52 -3.25
CA ALA A 68 -5.86 3.84 -2.01
C ALA A 68 -5.92 4.79 -0.79
N ALA A 69 -5.01 5.76 -0.72
CA ALA A 69 -4.97 6.73 0.37
C ALA A 69 -6.09 7.78 0.28
N ILE A 70 -6.63 8.04 -0.91
CA ILE A 70 -7.81 8.90 -1.11
C ILE A 70 -9.07 8.15 -0.67
N LEU A 71 -9.20 6.87 -1.06
CA LEU A 71 -10.33 6.02 -0.72
C LEU A 71 -10.41 5.73 0.79
N ASP A 72 -9.28 5.39 1.41
CA ASP A 72 -9.18 5.21 2.85
C ASP A 72 -8.00 5.99 3.44
N PRO A 73 -8.24 7.24 3.90
CA PRO A 73 -7.22 8.08 4.51
C PRO A 73 -6.63 7.51 5.81
N ASN A 74 -7.31 6.56 6.46
CA ASN A 74 -6.84 5.92 7.68
C ASN A 74 -6.07 4.62 7.40
N TYR A 75 -5.95 4.20 6.14
CA TYR A 75 -5.26 2.97 5.80
C TYR A 75 -3.74 3.16 5.77
N SER A 76 -3.09 2.84 6.88
CA SER A 76 -1.64 3.04 7.09
C SER A 76 -0.76 2.47 5.96
N LYS A 77 -1.12 1.30 5.42
CA LYS A 77 -0.35 0.64 4.34
C LYS A 77 -0.42 1.40 3.02
N ALA A 78 -1.51 2.11 2.71
CA ALA A 78 -1.60 2.93 1.50
C ALA A 78 -0.54 4.06 1.54
N TRP A 79 -0.50 4.81 2.65
CA TRP A 79 0.50 5.85 2.86
C TRP A 79 1.93 5.32 2.86
N ALA A 80 2.19 4.18 3.49
CA ALA A 80 3.51 3.55 3.50
C ALA A 80 3.98 3.14 2.09
N ARG A 81 3.08 2.56 1.28
CA ARG A 81 3.37 2.18 -0.10
C ARG A 81 3.65 3.41 -0.97
N ARG A 82 2.88 4.48 -0.79
CA ARG A 82 3.11 5.77 -1.46
C ARG A 82 4.47 6.35 -1.11
N ALA A 83 4.79 6.44 0.18
CA ALA A 83 6.07 6.95 0.65
C ALA A 83 7.24 6.12 0.11
N THR A 84 7.09 4.79 0.05
CA THR A 84 8.10 3.90 -0.55
C THR A 84 8.31 4.20 -2.04
N ALA A 85 7.23 4.39 -2.80
CA ALA A 85 7.31 4.76 -4.21
C ALA A 85 7.97 6.14 -4.40
N GLU A 86 7.60 7.12 -3.58
CA GLU A 86 8.19 8.46 -3.59
C GLU A 86 9.69 8.45 -3.31
N VAL A 87 10.17 7.65 -2.34
CA VAL A 87 11.61 7.45 -2.11
C VAL A 87 12.30 6.92 -3.36
N ALA A 88 11.73 5.89 -4.01
CA ALA A 88 12.30 5.30 -5.22
C ALA A 88 12.32 6.28 -6.41
N LEU A 89 11.39 7.24 -6.42
CA LEU A 89 11.30 8.33 -7.40
C LEU A 89 12.14 9.56 -7.01
N GLY A 90 12.91 9.51 -5.91
CA GLY A 90 13.75 10.62 -5.44
C GLY A 90 12.98 11.78 -4.78
N ARG A 91 11.69 11.58 -4.46
CA ARG A 91 10.81 12.59 -3.83
C ARG A 91 10.87 12.47 -2.31
N HIS A 92 12.05 12.68 -1.74
CA HIS A 92 12.34 12.41 -0.32
C HIS A 92 11.50 13.25 0.66
N ASP A 93 11.29 14.54 0.38
CA ASP A 93 10.45 15.41 1.22
C ASP A 93 9.00 14.93 1.28
N ALA A 94 8.42 14.60 0.12
CA ALA A 94 7.06 14.07 0.04
C ALA A 94 6.96 12.72 0.76
N ALA A 95 7.96 11.85 0.59
CA ALA A 95 8.01 10.57 1.27
C ALA A 95 8.04 10.73 2.80
N ALA A 96 8.80 11.69 3.34
CA ALA A 96 8.84 11.96 4.77
C ALA A 96 7.45 12.37 5.31
N ILE A 97 6.70 13.19 4.57
CA ILE A 97 5.33 13.56 4.92
C ILE A 97 4.44 12.31 4.94
N HIS A 98 4.50 11.47 3.90
CA HIS A 98 3.62 10.31 3.78
C HIS A 98 3.99 9.16 4.74
N TRP A 99 5.27 8.99 5.09
CA TRP A 99 5.65 8.12 6.20
C TRP A 99 5.09 8.61 7.53
N GLY A 100 5.09 9.93 7.76
CA GLY A 100 4.44 10.54 8.93
C GLY A 100 2.95 10.24 9.00
N LYS A 101 2.22 10.34 7.87
CA LYS A 101 0.81 9.95 7.79
C LYS A 101 0.61 8.46 8.09
N ALA A 102 1.43 7.58 7.50
CA ALA A 102 1.35 6.14 7.75
C ALA A 102 1.48 5.79 9.25
N LEU A 103 2.41 6.46 9.96
CA LEU A 103 2.58 6.31 11.41
C LEU A 103 1.39 6.84 12.20
N ALA A 104 0.80 7.95 11.78
CA ALA A 104 -0.35 8.55 12.45
C ALA A 104 -1.62 7.69 12.37
N CYS A 105 -1.73 6.84 11.34
CA CYS A 105 -2.81 5.88 11.18
C CYS A 105 -2.72 4.66 12.12
N LEU A 106 -1.57 4.39 12.74
CA LEU A 106 -1.41 3.25 13.65
C LEU A 106 -1.96 3.57 15.06
N PRO A 107 -2.49 2.58 15.80
CA PRO A 107 -2.90 2.78 17.19
C PRO A 107 -1.76 3.32 18.05
N LYS A 108 -2.03 4.27 18.93
CA LYS A 108 -0.96 4.90 19.76
C LYS A 108 -0.43 3.97 20.85
N GLN A 109 -1.26 3.07 21.36
CA GLN A 109 -0.96 2.18 22.49
C GLN A 109 -1.52 0.77 22.21
N ASN A 110 -1.06 -0.23 22.97
CA ASN A 110 -1.52 -1.63 22.90
C ASN A 110 -1.40 -2.23 21.49
N LEU A 111 -0.28 -2.00 20.82
CA LEU A 111 -0.05 -2.51 19.47
C LEU A 111 0.06 -4.03 19.49
N THR A 112 -0.57 -4.66 18.51
CA THR A 112 -0.28 -6.05 18.18
C THR A 112 1.17 -6.18 17.70
N PRO A 113 1.79 -7.37 17.77
CA PRO A 113 3.13 -7.59 17.23
C PRO A 113 3.28 -7.16 15.76
N ALA A 114 2.23 -7.37 14.95
CA ALA A 114 2.21 -6.97 13.55
C ALA A 114 2.19 -5.44 13.36
N GLU A 115 1.44 -4.72 14.20
CA GLU A 115 1.40 -3.25 14.16
C GLU A 115 2.71 -2.65 14.68
N GLN A 116 3.33 -3.27 15.69
CA GLN A 116 4.64 -2.83 16.16
C GLN A 116 5.69 -2.98 15.06
N LEU A 117 5.70 -4.09 14.34
CA LEU A 117 6.58 -4.28 13.18
C LEU A 117 6.33 -3.22 12.09
N GLN A 118 5.06 -2.89 11.82
CA GLN A 118 4.72 -1.82 10.88
C GLN A 118 5.24 -0.46 11.36
N ARG A 119 5.05 -0.13 12.64
CA ARG A 119 5.58 1.11 13.22
C ARG A 119 7.09 1.20 13.05
N ASP A 120 7.81 0.13 13.34
CA ASP A 120 9.27 0.10 13.24
C ASP A 120 9.71 0.28 11.78
N GLN A 121 9.05 -0.41 10.84
CA GLN A 121 9.27 -0.25 9.41
C GLN A 121 9.01 1.18 8.94
N PHE A 122 7.89 1.79 9.33
CA PHE A 122 7.51 3.13 8.89
C PHE A 122 8.41 4.19 9.51
N THR A 123 8.86 3.99 10.76
CA THR A 123 9.83 4.86 11.43
C THR A 123 11.19 4.81 10.73
N ALA A 124 11.65 3.63 10.34
CA ALA A 124 12.87 3.46 9.55
C ALA A 124 12.74 4.14 8.17
N GLY A 125 11.60 3.98 7.49
CA GLY A 125 11.30 4.66 6.24
C GLY A 125 11.32 6.18 6.35
N LEU A 126 10.69 6.73 7.40
CA LEU A 126 10.69 8.16 7.69
C LEU A 126 12.11 8.70 7.91
N ARG A 127 12.91 8.01 8.71
CA ARG A 127 14.29 8.39 8.97
C ARG A 127 15.12 8.37 7.69
N ALA A 128 15.06 7.29 6.92
CA ALA A 128 15.78 7.16 5.66
C ALA A 128 15.39 8.23 4.63
N ALA A 129 14.12 8.66 4.62
CA ALA A 129 13.67 9.75 3.76
C ALA A 129 14.19 11.12 4.20
N LYS A 130 14.40 11.35 5.50
CA LYS A 130 14.94 12.62 6.03
C LYS A 130 16.46 12.73 5.93
N ASP A 131 17.16 11.60 5.86
CA ASP A 131 18.63 11.54 5.81
C ASP A 131 19.19 11.67 4.36
N LYS A 132 18.32 11.95 3.37
CA LYS A 132 18.63 12.04 1.93
C LYS A 132 18.57 13.48 1.44
#